data_AF-A0A1G7A2P9-F1
#
_entry.id   AF-A0A1G7A2P9-F1
#
_cell.length_a   1.000
_cell.length_b   1.000
_cell.length_c   1.000
_cell.angle_alpha   90.00
_cell.angle_beta   90.00
_cell.angle_gamma   90.00
#
_symmetry.space_group_name_H-M   'P 1'
#
loop_
_entity.id
_entity.type
_entity.pdbx_description
1 polymer ?
#
loop_
_entity_poly.entity_id
_entity_poly.type
_entity_poly.pdbx_seq_one_letter_code
_entity_poly.pdbx_strand_id
1 'polypeptide(L)'
;MDYLKAPSSSVERYRRRDMEQRFLMRRSIEQQPPRLPNGRRVLRMFCDYGRVHPLWESFTDHYTASPEDFELSVELGEALQRWAQGWQVTDEERWLIQGDELADRIDREVGHDVQVRREYRMNWSLDGANPQT
;
A
#
# COMPACT_ATOMS: atom_id res chain seq x y z
N MET A 1 -0.31 -21.15 5.53
CA MET A 1 0.45 -20.01 4.96
C MET A 1 1.07 -19.28 6.14
N ASP A 2 2.38 -19.13 6.13
CA ASP A 2 3.16 -18.59 7.26
C ASP A 2 3.41 -17.09 7.05
N TYR A 3 3.05 -16.25 8.02
CA TYR A 3 3.27 -14.80 7.95
C TYR A 3 4.75 -14.42 8.01
N LEU A 4 5.62 -15.35 8.43
CA LEU A 4 7.05 -15.10 8.57
C LEU A 4 7.86 -15.43 7.30
N LYS A 5 7.26 -16.08 6.30
CA LYS A 5 7.94 -16.47 5.06
C LYS A 5 7.62 -15.54 3.89
N ALA A 6 8.65 -15.01 3.24
CA ALA A 6 8.48 -14.20 2.04
C ALA A 6 7.78 -15.02 0.92
N PRO A 7 6.72 -14.51 0.31
CA PRO A 7 6.00 -15.23 -0.75
C PRO A 7 6.87 -15.35 -2.01
N SER A 8 6.90 -16.54 -2.61
CA SER A 8 7.75 -16.87 -3.75
C SER A 8 7.09 -16.60 -5.11
N SER A 9 5.76 -16.45 -5.14
CA SER A 9 4.98 -16.21 -6.37
C SER A 9 3.92 -15.12 -6.23
N SER A 10 3.42 -14.61 -7.37
CA SER A 10 2.33 -13.63 -7.40
C SER A 10 1.02 -14.16 -6.79
N VAL A 11 0.72 -15.45 -6.98
CA VAL A 11 -0.46 -16.10 -6.36
C VAL A 11 -0.29 -16.19 -4.85
N GLU A 12 0.90 -16.53 -4.37
CA GLU A 12 1.20 -16.53 -2.92
C GLU A 12 1.13 -15.13 -2.32
N ARG A 13 1.62 -14.11 -3.03
CA ARG A 13 1.48 -12.70 -2.62
C ARG A 13 0.01 -12.30 -2.48
N TYR A 14 -0.84 -12.66 -3.44
CA TYR A 14 -2.26 -12.38 -3.38
C TYR A 14 -2.95 -13.09 -2.20
N ARG A 15 -2.73 -14.41 -2.06
CA ARG A 15 -3.32 -15.20 -0.96
C ARG A 15 -2.87 -14.70 0.42
N ARG A 16 -1.60 -14.34 0.56
CA ARG A 16 -1.07 -13.76 1.80
C ARG A 16 -1.72 -12.42 2.11
N ARG A 17 -1.87 -11.54 1.12
CA ARG A 17 -2.54 -10.24 1.28
C ARG A 17 -3.98 -10.40 1.77
N ASP A 18 -4.77 -11.27 1.14
CA ASP A 18 -6.16 -11.55 1.51
C ASP A 18 -6.25 -12.11 2.95
N MET A 19 -5.36 -13.04 3.32
CA MET A 19 -5.27 -13.55 4.69
C MET A 19 -4.94 -12.45 5.71
N GLU A 20 -3.90 -11.66 5.46
CA GLU A 20 -3.50 -10.53 6.31
C GLU A 20 -4.64 -9.51 6.44
N GLN A 21 -5.36 -9.20 5.36
CA GLN A 21 -6.49 -8.27 5.39
C GLN A 21 -7.64 -8.79 6.24
N ARG A 22 -8.00 -10.08 6.12
CA ARG A 22 -9.02 -10.72 6.98
C ARG A 22 -8.60 -10.75 8.44
N PHE A 23 -7.31 -10.95 8.71
CA PHE A 23 -6.77 -10.92 10.07
C PHE A 23 -6.91 -9.53 10.70
N LEU A 24 -6.49 -8.48 9.98
CA LEU A 24 -6.60 -7.10 10.45
C LEU A 24 -8.07 -6.67 10.63
N MET A 25 -8.96 -7.08 9.72
CA MET A 25 -10.40 -6.86 9.86
C MET A 25 -10.94 -7.47 11.15
N ARG A 26 -10.57 -8.72 11.46
CA ARG A 26 -10.99 -9.38 12.70
C ARG A 26 -10.49 -8.63 13.93
N ARG A 27 -9.22 -8.22 13.95
CA ARG A 27 -8.63 -7.43 15.06
C ARG A 27 -9.39 -6.12 15.29
N SER A 28 -9.72 -5.41 14.22
CA SER A 28 -10.49 -4.16 14.28
C SER A 28 -11.90 -4.37 14.85
N ILE A 29 -12.61 -5.42 14.42
CA ILE A 29 -13.92 -5.80 14.99
C ILE A 29 -13.80 -6.09 16.50
N GLU A 30 -12.71 -6.73 16.92
CA GLU A 30 -12.42 -7.04 18.32
C GLU A 30 -11.86 -5.84 19.12
N GLN A 31 -11.83 -4.63 18.53
CA GLN A 31 -11.26 -3.41 19.12
C GLN A 31 -9.79 -3.56 19.56
N GLN A 32 -9.06 -4.46 18.90
CA GLN A 32 -7.62 -4.62 19.10
C GLN A 32 -6.85 -3.78 18.08
N PRO A 33 -5.61 -3.37 18.40
CA PRO A 33 -4.76 -2.67 17.44
C PRO A 33 -4.63 -3.47 16.13
N PRO A 34 -4.86 -2.84 14.96
CA PRO A 34 -4.81 -3.50 13.65
C PRO A 34 -3.35 -3.74 13.22
N ARG A 35 -2.69 -4.66 13.92
CA ARG A 35 -1.32 -5.09 13.66
C ARG A 35 -1.30 -6.53 13.19
N LEU A 36 -0.39 -6.86 12.28
CA LEU A 36 -0.14 -8.23 11.83
C LEU A 36 0.41 -9.10 12.99
N PRO A 37 0.42 -10.45 12.85
CA PRO A 37 0.95 -11.33 13.89
C PRO A 37 2.41 -11.06 14.27
N ASN A 38 3.19 -10.45 13.38
CA ASN A 38 4.57 -10.01 13.62
C ASN A 38 4.66 -8.58 14.22
N GLY A 39 3.54 -7.98 14.64
CA GLY A 39 3.48 -6.64 15.25
C GLY A 39 3.41 -5.47 14.27
N ARG A 40 3.58 -5.72 12.95
CA ARG A 40 3.69 -4.65 11.95
C ARG A 40 2.34 -4.01 11.62
N ARG A 41 2.36 -2.70 11.39
CA ARG A 41 1.26 -1.96 10.74
C ARG A 41 1.29 -2.21 9.23
N VAL A 42 0.19 -1.95 8.53
CA VAL A 42 0.12 -2.11 7.07
C VAL A 42 -0.19 -0.77 6.41
N LEU A 43 0.82 -0.25 5.70
CA LEU A 43 0.72 0.95 4.87
C LEU A 43 0.51 0.54 3.42
N ARG A 44 -0.60 0.96 2.82
CA ARG A 44 -0.97 0.69 1.44
C ARG A 44 -0.69 1.93 0.60
N MET A 45 0.00 1.73 -0.51
CA MET A 45 0.33 2.79 -1.45
C MET A 45 -0.51 2.63 -2.72
N PHE A 46 -1.42 3.57 -2.99
CA PHE A 46 -2.18 3.69 -4.24
C PHE A 46 -2.82 5.09 -4.37
N CYS A 47 -3.04 5.52 -5.61
CA CYS A 47 -3.71 6.79 -5.91
C CYS A 47 -5.23 6.64 -5.90
N ASP A 48 -5.93 7.68 -5.46
CA ASP A 48 -7.39 7.78 -5.49
C ASP A 48 -7.80 9.22 -5.81
N TYR A 49 -9.00 9.38 -6.37
CA TYR A 49 -9.50 10.68 -6.80
C TYR A 49 -9.69 11.61 -5.59
N GLY A 50 -9.19 12.84 -5.70
CA GLY A 50 -9.33 13.86 -4.66
C GLY A 50 -8.39 13.68 -3.46
N ARG A 51 -7.39 12.80 -3.54
CA ARG A 51 -6.38 12.59 -2.48
C ARG A 51 -5.02 13.16 -2.88
N VAL A 52 -4.42 13.88 -1.92
CA VAL A 52 -3.11 14.52 -2.11
C VAL A 52 -1.97 13.53 -1.95
N HIS A 53 -2.10 12.61 -0.99
CA HIS A 53 -1.10 11.57 -0.73
C HIS A 53 -1.63 10.20 -1.11
N PRO A 54 -0.79 9.34 -1.72
CA PRO A 54 -1.21 8.00 -2.14
C PRO A 54 -1.08 6.97 -1.01
N LEU A 55 -1.22 7.38 0.25
CA LEU A 55 -0.95 6.55 1.42
C LEU A 55 -2.22 6.26 2.22
N TRP A 56 -2.37 4.99 2.59
CA TRP A 56 -3.58 4.49 3.25
C TRP A 56 -3.23 3.48 4.32
N GLU A 57 -3.84 3.59 5.49
CA GLU A 57 -3.67 2.61 6.56
C GLU A 57 -4.92 1.77 6.75
N SER A 58 -4.70 0.47 6.95
CA SER A 58 -5.82 -0.47 7.08
C SER A 58 -6.41 -0.41 8.49
N PHE A 59 -7.73 -0.22 8.58
CA PHE A 59 -8.54 -0.40 9.80
C PHE A 59 -8.16 0.50 10.98
N THR A 60 -7.60 1.67 10.70
CA THR A 60 -7.44 2.77 11.65
C THR A 60 -8.57 3.79 11.49
N ASP A 61 -8.83 4.58 12.54
CA ASP A 61 -9.83 5.67 12.51
C ASP A 61 -9.51 6.74 11.45
N HIS A 62 -8.23 6.81 11.04
CA HIS A 62 -7.72 7.64 9.95
C HIS A 62 -7.27 6.76 8.78
N TYR A 63 -8.22 6.45 7.88
CA TYR A 63 -7.97 5.57 6.73
C TYR A 63 -6.98 6.17 5.71
N THR A 64 -6.93 7.50 5.64
CA THR A 64 -5.95 8.26 4.84
C THR A 64 -4.74 8.59 5.69
N ALA A 65 -3.56 8.27 5.17
CA ALA A 65 -2.30 8.60 5.81
C ALA A 65 -1.61 9.75 5.07
N SER A 66 -0.94 10.59 5.84
CA SER A 66 0.03 11.56 5.38
C SER A 66 1.45 11.01 5.57
N PRO A 67 2.45 11.57 4.87
CA PRO A 67 3.86 11.25 5.13
C PRO A 67 4.26 11.49 6.59
N GLU A 68 3.67 12.49 7.24
CA GLU A 68 3.95 12.88 8.63
C GLU A 68 3.51 11.81 9.65
N ASP A 69 2.42 11.09 9.37
CA ASP A 69 1.92 9.98 10.23
C ASP A 69 2.91 8.80 10.34
N PHE A 70 3.90 8.77 9.46
CA PHE A 70 4.93 7.75 9.36
C PHE A 70 6.35 8.33 9.50
N GLU A 71 6.46 9.59 9.93
CA GLU A 71 7.73 10.31 10.07
C GLU A 71 8.58 10.29 8.79
N LEU A 72 7.92 10.24 7.62
CA LEU A 72 8.61 10.27 6.34
C LEU A 72 9.26 11.62 6.10
N SER A 73 10.38 11.61 5.37
CA SER A 73 11.07 12.82 4.97
C SER A 73 10.17 13.71 4.11
N VAL A 74 10.31 15.04 4.29
CA VAL A 74 9.58 16.03 3.50
C VAL A 74 9.79 15.81 2.00
N GLU A 75 11.02 15.50 1.61
CA GLU A 75 11.39 15.21 0.22
C GLU A 75 10.61 14.00 -0.35
N LEU A 76 10.49 12.91 0.43
CA LEU A 76 9.70 11.75 0.04
C LEU A 76 8.21 12.09 -0.02
N GLY A 77 7.70 12.87 0.93
CA GLY A 77 6.32 13.34 0.92
C GLY A 77 5.96 14.12 -0.35
N GLU A 78 6.81 15.05 -0.77
CA GLU A 78 6.64 15.79 -2.03
C GLU A 78 6.76 14.89 -3.26
N ALA A 79 7.69 13.94 -3.25
CA ALA A 79 7.86 13.00 -4.35
C ALA A 79 6.62 12.10 -4.54
N LEU A 80 6.02 11.65 -3.44
CA LEU A 80 4.76 10.90 -3.43
C LEU A 80 3.60 11.73 -3.98
N GLN A 81 3.51 13.01 -3.61
CA GLN A 81 2.49 13.92 -4.13
C GLN A 81 2.64 14.13 -5.64
N ARG A 82 3.86 14.39 -6.12
CA ARG A 82 4.16 14.55 -7.55
C ARG A 82 3.82 13.29 -8.35
N TRP A 83 4.18 12.12 -7.82
CA TRP A 83 3.85 10.84 -8.45
C TRP A 83 2.33 10.57 -8.48
N ALA A 84 1.61 10.94 -7.42
CA ALA A 84 0.15 10.79 -7.37
C ALA A 84 -0.58 11.70 -8.37
N GLN A 85 -0.10 12.94 -8.56
CA GLN A 85 -0.60 13.85 -9.59
C GLN A 85 -0.38 13.31 -11.02
N GLY A 86 0.66 12.48 -11.21
CA GLY A 86 0.95 11.81 -12.47
C GLY A 86 0.11 10.57 -12.76
N TRP A 87 -0.91 10.23 -11.96
CA TRP A 87 -1.70 8.99 -12.13
C TRP A 87 -2.48 8.89 -13.46
N GLN A 88 -2.72 10.01 -14.15
CA GLN A 88 -3.42 10.05 -15.46
C GLN A 88 -2.46 10.14 -16.68
N VAL A 89 -1.20 9.71 -16.55
CA VAL A 89 -0.21 9.83 -17.65
C VAL A 89 -0.29 8.71 -18.68
N THR A 90 0.14 9.03 -19.90
CA THR A 90 0.21 8.12 -21.07
C THR A 90 1.32 7.06 -20.99
N ASP A 91 2.26 7.18 -20.06
CA ASP A 91 3.40 6.28 -19.89
C ASP A 91 3.29 5.52 -18.56
N GLU A 92 2.50 4.45 -18.60
CA GLU A 92 2.20 3.59 -17.45
C GLU A 92 3.45 2.91 -16.88
N GLU A 93 4.33 2.41 -17.76
CA GLU A 93 5.54 1.68 -17.35
C GLU A 93 6.45 2.57 -16.51
N ARG A 94 6.69 3.80 -16.97
CA ARG A 94 7.47 4.78 -16.21
C ARG A 94 6.81 5.12 -14.88
N TRP A 95 5.49 5.27 -14.85
CA TRP A 95 4.75 5.54 -13.61
C TRP A 95 4.87 4.38 -12.60
N LEU A 96 4.82 3.13 -13.07
CA LEU A 96 5.00 1.94 -12.24
C LEU A 96 6.43 1.83 -11.68
N ILE A 97 7.45 2.11 -12.49
CA ILE A 97 8.85 2.13 -12.04
C ILE A 97 9.05 3.17 -10.94
N GLN A 98 8.54 4.39 -11.14
CA GLN A 98 8.60 5.44 -10.11
C GLN A 98 7.85 5.05 -8.84
N GLY A 99 6.71 4.37 -8.97
CA GLY A 99 5.95 3.87 -7.82
C GLY A 99 6.76 2.85 -7.00
N ASP A 100 7.49 1.96 -7.66
CA ASP A 100 8.36 0.98 -6.99
C ASP A 100 9.53 1.65 -6.26
N GLU A 101 10.20 2.61 -6.90
CA GLU A 101 11.29 3.37 -6.28
C GLU A 101 10.82 4.11 -5.03
N LEU A 102 9.62 4.70 -5.08
CA LEU A 102 9.01 5.38 -3.94
C LEU A 102 8.61 4.41 -2.84
N ALA A 103 8.03 3.25 -3.19
CA ALA A 103 7.72 2.21 -2.20
C ALA A 103 8.97 1.68 -1.50
N ASP A 104 10.09 1.50 -2.22
CA ASP A 104 11.37 1.08 -1.65
C ASP A 104 12.00 2.16 -0.76
N ARG A 105 11.74 3.45 -1.04
CA ARG A 105 12.11 4.56 -0.16
C ARG A 105 11.28 4.56 1.12
N ILE A 106 9.96 4.40 1.00
CA ILE A 106 9.07 4.29 2.16
C ILE A 106 9.51 3.11 3.04
N ASP A 107 9.70 1.91 2.47
CA ASP A 107 10.13 0.71 3.21
C ASP A 107 11.43 0.96 4.02
N ARG A 108 12.34 1.80 3.51
CA ARG A 108 13.57 2.17 4.22
C ARG A 108 13.34 3.17 5.34
N GLU A 109 12.48 4.16 5.15
CA GLU A 109 12.21 5.21 6.15
C GLU A 109 11.34 4.69 7.30
N VAL A 110 10.31 3.88 7.02
CA VAL A 110 9.42 3.32 8.05
C VAL A 110 10.01 2.12 8.81
N GLY A 111 11.07 1.53 8.25
CA GLY A 111 11.77 0.40 8.84
C GLY A 111 10.92 -0.86 9.05
N HIS A 112 11.26 -1.65 10.07
CA HIS A 112 10.66 -2.96 10.28
C HIS A 112 9.24 -2.92 10.87
N ASP A 113 8.80 -1.80 11.43
CA ASP A 113 7.52 -1.69 12.15
C ASP A 113 6.29 -1.57 11.23
N VAL A 114 6.52 -1.25 9.95
CA VAL A 114 5.46 -1.04 8.96
C VAL A 114 5.75 -1.89 7.74
N GLN A 115 4.74 -2.60 7.24
CA GLN A 115 4.79 -3.31 5.98
C GLN A 115 4.16 -2.46 4.88
N VAL A 116 4.96 -2.05 3.88
CA VAL A 116 4.48 -1.28 2.73
C VAL A 116 3.90 -2.22 1.66
N ARG A 117 2.72 -1.86 1.13
CA ARG A 117 2.04 -2.59 0.06
C ARG A 117 1.93 -1.73 -1.20
N ARG A 118 2.42 -2.27 -2.32
CA ARG A 118 2.43 -1.65 -3.65
C ARG A 118 1.10 -1.86 -4.38
N GLU A 119 0.01 -1.32 -3.84
CA GLU A 119 -1.35 -1.58 -4.35
C GLU A 119 -1.69 -0.80 -5.63
N TYR A 120 -0.91 0.21 -5.98
CA TYR A 120 -1.00 0.90 -7.27
C TYR A 120 -0.83 -0.03 -8.49
N ARG A 121 -0.14 -1.16 -8.33
CA ARG A 121 -0.02 -2.21 -9.35
C ARG A 121 -1.34 -2.98 -9.59
N MET A 122 -2.31 -2.86 -8.68
CA MET A 122 -3.57 -3.61 -8.72
C MET A 122 -4.73 -2.78 -9.24
N ASN A 123 -4.71 -1.47 -9.04
CA ASN A 123 -5.76 -0.59 -9.56
C ASN A 123 -5.87 -0.65 -11.09
N TRP A 124 -4.77 -0.97 -11.79
CA TRP A 124 -4.77 -1.11 -13.25
C TRP A 124 -5.15 -2.52 -13.74
N SER A 125 -5.04 -3.55 -12.90
CA SER A 125 -5.49 -4.91 -13.26
C SER A 125 -7.01 -5.07 -13.26
N LEU A 126 -7.77 -4.12 -12.73
CA LEU A 126 -9.24 -4.15 -12.75
C LEU A 126 -9.86 -3.43 -13.95
N ASP A 127 -9.13 -2.53 -14.63
CA ASP A 127 -9.58 -1.91 -15.87
C ASP A 127 -9.39 -2.82 -17.11
N GLY A 128 -8.52 -3.83 -17.01
CA GLY A 128 -8.35 -4.88 -18.04
C GLY A 128 -9.31 -6.06 -17.91
N ALA A 129 -10.18 -6.08 -16.89
CA ALA A 129 -11.14 -7.15 -16.63
C ALA A 129 -12.58 -6.63 -16.69
N ASN A 130 -12.92 -5.89 -17.75
CA ASN A 130 -14.29 -5.65 -18.13
C ASN A 130 -14.65 -6.55 -19.32
N PRO A 131 -15.21 -7.76 -19.12
CA PRO A 131 -15.94 -8.42 -20.19
C PRO A 131 -17.29 -7.71 -20.30
N GLN A 132 -17.34 -6.55 -20.95
CA GLN A 132 -18.61 -6.08 -21.48
C GLN A 132 -18.88 -6.81 -22.79
N THR A 133 -19.86 -7.71 -22.68
CA THR A 133 -20.70 -8.31 -23.74
C THR A 133 -20.04 -9.25 -24.74
#